data_AF-A0A438J3U9-F1
#
_entry.id   AF-A0A438J3U9-F1
#
_cell.length_a   1.000
_cell.length_b   1.000
_cell.length_c   1.000
_cell.angle_alpha   90.00
_cell.angle_beta   90.00
_cell.angle_gamma   90.00
#
_symmetry.space_group_name_H-M   'P 1'
#
loop_
_entity.id
_entity.type
_entity.pdbx_description
1 polymer ?
#
loop_
_entity_poly.entity_id
_entity_poly.type
_entity_poly.pdbx_seq_one_letter_code
_entity_poly.pdbx_strand_id
1 'polypeptide(L)'
;MFSNLPPIPRNFTTLSPSPTFPPLPNLPFHLKPFPHKFPSITQLSFPHYPHLPQASPSWNQQQEDEDEDEEEGQARAAVSEILRESGVSEEESVEIALNSPKYVKMLVDGVRDLEEWNAWKKGAEEAESFKEKVYCLAREKGDYGRLAFLESIGLSLSSALSVARYLSSESLPGLIEKVI
;
A
#
# COMPACT_ATOMS: atom_id res chain seq x y z
N MET A 1 -55.06 -58.03 11.65
CA MET A 1 -53.61 -57.95 11.94
C MET A 1 -53.10 -56.70 11.25
N PHE A 2 -52.95 -55.60 11.99
CA PHE A 2 -52.48 -54.32 11.47
C PHE A 2 -50.98 -54.23 11.72
N SER A 3 -50.18 -54.16 10.66
CA SER A 3 -48.75 -53.90 10.72
C SER A 3 -48.53 -52.40 10.57
N ASN A 4 -48.08 -51.76 11.65
CA ASN A 4 -47.72 -50.35 11.71
C ASN A 4 -46.44 -50.09 10.89
N LEU A 5 -46.48 -49.15 9.95
CA LEU A 5 -45.29 -48.51 9.36
C LEU A 5 -44.96 -47.25 10.18
N PRO A 6 -43.68 -46.95 10.48
CA PRO A 6 -43.30 -45.70 11.11
C PRO A 6 -43.35 -44.53 10.11
N PRO A 7 -43.70 -43.30 10.56
CA PRO A 7 -43.72 -42.12 9.70
C PRO A 7 -42.32 -41.58 9.42
N ILE A 8 -42.14 -41.05 8.22
CA ILE A 8 -40.95 -40.33 7.74
C ILE A 8 -40.77 -39.04 8.57
N PRO A 9 -39.58 -38.75 9.11
CA PRO A 9 -39.30 -37.45 9.70
C PRO A 9 -39.05 -36.41 8.61
N ARG A 10 -39.92 -35.41 8.52
CA ARG A 10 -39.63 -34.13 7.85
C ARG A 10 -39.26 -33.10 8.92
N ASN A 11 -38.38 -32.18 8.52
CA ASN A 11 -38.03 -30.89 9.12
C ASN A 11 -36.68 -30.85 9.86
N PHE A 12 -35.61 -30.66 9.09
CA PHE A 12 -34.43 -29.93 9.56
C PHE A 12 -34.76 -28.44 9.52
N THR A 13 -35.12 -27.85 10.65
CA THR A 13 -35.06 -26.40 10.84
C THR A 13 -33.80 -26.09 11.62
N THR A 14 -32.67 -26.08 10.92
CA THR A 14 -31.45 -25.46 11.45
C THR A 14 -31.63 -23.96 11.27
N LEU A 15 -32.08 -23.27 12.30
CA LEU A 15 -31.93 -21.83 12.43
C LEU A 15 -30.43 -21.54 12.44
N SER A 16 -29.91 -21.11 11.30
CA SER A 16 -28.60 -20.46 11.23
C SER A 16 -28.69 -19.15 12.01
N PRO A 17 -27.89 -18.92 13.06
CA PRO A 17 -27.77 -17.59 13.61
C PRO A 17 -27.06 -16.72 12.58
N SER A 18 -27.74 -15.66 12.14
CA SER A 18 -27.13 -14.57 11.38
C SER A 18 -25.84 -14.12 12.08
N PRO A 19 -24.72 -13.91 11.37
CA PRO A 19 -23.51 -13.38 12.00
C PRO A 19 -23.83 -12.00 12.57
N THR A 20 -23.94 -11.96 13.90
CA THR A 20 -24.08 -10.71 14.64
C THR A 20 -22.70 -10.09 14.68
N PHE A 21 -22.49 -9.05 13.87
CA PHE A 21 -21.26 -8.27 13.91
C PHE A 21 -21.10 -7.66 15.30
N PRO A 22 -19.96 -7.87 15.99
CA PRO A 22 -19.70 -7.14 17.22
C PRO A 22 -19.63 -5.64 16.91
N PRO A 23 -20.22 -4.76 17.74
CA PRO A 23 -20.00 -3.34 17.60
C PRO A 23 -18.51 -3.04 17.72
N LEU A 24 -18.01 -2.19 16.82
CA LEU A 24 -16.64 -1.70 16.81
C LEU A 24 -16.24 -1.23 18.22
N PRO A 25 -15.03 -1.58 18.73
CA PRO A 25 -14.52 -0.92 19.92
C PRO A 25 -14.39 0.58 19.60
N ASN A 26 -15.14 1.38 20.35
CA ASN A 26 -15.06 2.83 20.33
C ASN A 26 -13.69 3.21 20.90
N LEU A 27 -12.66 3.22 20.05
CA LEU A 27 -11.35 3.69 20.42
C LEU A 27 -11.41 5.22 20.51
N PRO A 28 -11.02 5.83 21.64
CA PRO A 28 -10.97 7.28 21.78
C PRO A 28 -9.74 7.79 21.03
N PHE A 29 -9.83 7.83 19.69
CA PHE A 29 -8.87 8.57 18.89
C PHE A 29 -9.17 10.04 19.09
N HIS A 30 -8.54 10.64 20.10
CA HIS A 30 -8.45 12.10 20.21
C HIS A 30 -7.45 12.61 19.16
N LEU A 31 -7.73 12.34 17.88
CA LEU A 31 -7.11 13.01 16.76
C LEU A 31 -7.62 14.45 16.82
N LYS A 32 -6.73 15.36 17.23
CA LYS A 32 -7.00 16.79 17.16
C LYS A 32 -7.45 17.09 15.73
N PRO A 33 -8.59 17.76 15.52
CA PRO A 33 -8.99 18.14 14.17
C PRO A 33 -7.88 19.00 13.58
N PHE A 34 -7.28 18.53 12.50
CA PHE A 34 -6.46 19.40 11.67
C PHE A 34 -7.34 20.57 11.24
N PRO A 35 -6.93 21.84 11.45
CA PRO A 35 -7.70 22.98 11.01
C PRO A 35 -7.62 23.06 9.48
N HIS A 36 -8.51 22.33 8.80
CA HIS A 36 -8.68 22.44 7.36
C HIS A 36 -9.45 23.72 7.02
N LYS A 37 -8.73 24.84 6.91
CA LYS A 37 -9.10 25.88 5.94
C LYS A 37 -8.23 25.66 4.72
N PHE A 38 -8.73 24.86 3.78
CA PHE A 38 -8.23 24.93 2.41
C PHE A 38 -8.65 26.30 1.86
N PRO A 39 -7.74 27.23 1.53
CA PRO A 39 -8.14 28.40 0.78
C PRO A 39 -8.59 27.92 -0.61
N SER A 40 -9.84 28.24 -0.96
CA SER A 40 -10.29 28.15 -2.34
C SER A 40 -9.36 29.02 -3.20
N ILE A 41 -8.52 28.38 -4.01
CA ILE A 41 -7.71 29.08 -5.00
C ILE A 41 -8.66 29.51 -6.12
N THR A 42 -9.26 30.68 -5.96
CA THR A 42 -9.81 31.45 -7.07
C THR A 42 -8.86 32.60 -7.36
N GLN A 43 -8.22 32.50 -8.53
CA GLN A 43 -7.62 33.59 -9.32
C GLN A 43 -6.58 34.47 -8.63
N LEU A 44 -5.33 34.01 -8.62
CA LEU A 44 -4.19 34.93 -8.54
C LEU A 44 -3.80 35.36 -9.95
N SER A 45 -4.09 36.63 -10.25
CA SER A 45 -3.59 37.30 -11.45
C SER A 45 -2.10 37.57 -11.24
N PHE A 46 -1.24 36.88 -11.99
CA PHE A 46 0.21 37.13 -11.95
C PHE A 46 0.52 38.43 -12.70
N PRO A 47 1.29 39.38 -12.13
CA PRO A 47 1.82 40.50 -12.89
C PRO A 47 2.77 39.98 -13.97
N HIS A 48 2.49 40.37 -15.21
CA HIS A 48 3.26 40.02 -16.40
C HIS A 48 4.66 40.64 -16.29
N TYR A 49 5.69 39.81 -16.07
CA TYR A 49 7.08 40.22 -16.19
C TYR A 49 7.54 40.03 -17.64
N PRO A 50 8.32 40.98 -18.20
CA PRO A 50 8.79 40.90 -19.58
C PRO A 50 9.74 39.71 -19.73
N HIS A 51 9.48 38.94 -20.77
CA HIS A 51 10.18 37.72 -21.16
C HIS A 51 11.68 37.99 -21.40
N LEU A 52 12.55 37.51 -20.50
CA LEU A 52 13.94 37.26 -20.86
C LEU A 52 14.00 35.88 -21.55
N PRO A 53 14.65 35.74 -22.71
CA PRO A 53 14.91 34.43 -23.28
C PRO A 53 16.00 33.75 -22.43
N GLN A 54 15.57 32.95 -21.45
CA GLN A 54 16.46 32.06 -20.73
C GLN A 54 16.62 30.78 -21.55
N ALA A 55 17.73 30.70 -22.26
CA ALA A 55 18.23 29.44 -22.77
C ALA A 55 18.90 28.65 -21.62
N SER A 56 18.57 27.35 -21.55
CA SER A 56 19.31 26.22 -20.92
C SER A 56 18.97 25.82 -19.47
N PRO A 57 19.14 24.54 -19.05
CA PRO A 57 19.65 23.36 -19.79
C PRO A 57 18.73 22.11 -19.72
N SER A 58 18.70 21.32 -20.81
CA SER A 58 18.11 19.97 -20.90
C SER A 58 18.71 18.93 -19.92
N TRP A 59 19.80 19.28 -19.24
CA TRP A 59 20.64 18.34 -18.50
C TRP A 59 20.13 18.05 -17.09
N ASN A 60 19.37 18.97 -16.48
CA ASN A 60 18.84 18.77 -15.12
C ASN A 60 17.64 17.82 -15.12
N GLN A 61 16.82 17.82 -16.18
CA GLN A 61 15.68 16.90 -16.28
C GLN A 61 16.13 15.45 -16.47
N GLN A 62 17.14 15.21 -17.31
CA GLN A 62 17.67 13.87 -17.53
C GLN A 62 18.28 13.22 -16.30
N GLN A 63 18.87 14.01 -15.39
CA GLN A 63 19.45 13.47 -14.17
C GLN A 63 18.36 13.11 -13.14
N GLU A 64 17.33 13.95 -12.99
CA GLU A 64 16.20 13.68 -12.09
C GLU A 64 15.41 12.44 -12.53
N ASP A 65 15.21 12.25 -13.84
CA ASP A 65 14.53 11.07 -14.39
C ASP A 65 15.34 9.77 -14.17
N GLU A 66 16.67 9.81 -14.37
CA GLU A 66 17.55 8.66 -14.14
C GLU A 66 17.62 8.24 -12.66
N ASP A 67 17.67 9.22 -11.75
CA ASP A 67 17.69 8.98 -10.30
C ASP A 67 16.34 8.36 -9.83
N GLU A 68 15.20 8.84 -10.34
CA GLU A 68 13.88 8.30 -10.01
C GLU A 68 13.69 6.86 -10.53
N ASP A 69 14.14 6.58 -11.75
CA ASP A 69 14.11 5.23 -12.31
C ASP A 69 14.97 4.24 -11.52
N GLU A 70 16.14 4.67 -11.04
CA GLU A 70 17.01 3.85 -10.19
C GLU A 70 16.36 3.58 -8.82
N GLU A 71 15.82 4.61 -8.17
CA GLU A 71 15.09 4.49 -6.89
C GLU A 71 13.89 3.55 -7.00
N GLU A 72 13.09 3.67 -8.06
CA GLU A 72 11.97 2.76 -8.31
C GLU A 72 12.46 1.31 -8.53
N GLY A 73 13.55 1.13 -9.27
CA GLY A 73 14.17 -0.18 -9.47
C GLY A 73 14.62 -0.82 -8.16
N GLN A 74 15.26 -0.05 -7.29
CA GLN A 74 15.67 -0.49 -5.95
C GLN A 74 14.47 -0.78 -5.06
N ALA A 75 13.43 0.05 -5.11
CA ALA A 75 12.20 -0.16 -4.37
C ALA A 75 11.48 -1.44 -4.80
N ARG A 76 11.38 -1.71 -6.11
CA ARG A 76 10.83 -2.97 -6.63
C ARG A 76 11.62 -4.18 -6.12
N ALA A 77 12.96 -4.09 -6.12
CA ALA A 77 13.80 -5.16 -5.60
C ALA A 77 13.56 -5.41 -4.09
N ALA A 78 13.40 -4.36 -3.29
CA ALA A 78 13.04 -4.47 -1.88
C ALA A 78 11.65 -5.11 -1.67
N VAL A 79 10.67 -4.74 -2.51
CA VAL A 79 9.32 -5.32 -2.47
C VAL A 79 9.34 -6.81 -2.81
N SER A 80 10.06 -7.22 -3.87
CA SER A 80 10.23 -8.64 -4.22
C SER A 80 10.85 -9.44 -3.08
N GLU A 81 11.81 -8.87 -2.35
CA GLU A 81 12.43 -9.50 -1.20
C GLU A 81 11.44 -9.73 -0.05
N ILE A 82 10.62 -8.73 0.29
CA ILE A 82 9.57 -8.86 1.32
C ILE A 82 8.52 -9.90 0.93
N LEU A 83 8.14 -9.95 -0.35
CA LEU A 83 7.20 -10.94 -0.87
C LEU A 83 7.76 -12.36 -0.72
N ARG A 84 9.04 -12.57 -1.05
CA ARG A 84 9.73 -13.86 -0.84
C ARG A 84 9.79 -14.26 0.61
N GLU A 85 10.12 -13.32 1.51
CA GLU A 85 10.12 -13.58 2.96
C GLU A 85 8.74 -13.97 3.48
N SER A 86 7.69 -13.47 2.82
CA SER A 86 6.29 -13.80 3.13
C SER A 86 5.86 -15.15 2.54
N GLY A 87 6.74 -15.85 1.82
CA GLY A 87 6.53 -17.19 1.26
C GLY A 87 6.13 -17.22 -0.22
N VAL A 88 6.21 -16.09 -0.93
CA VAL A 88 5.95 -16.02 -2.38
C VAL A 88 7.16 -16.55 -3.17
N SER A 89 6.92 -17.18 -4.31
CA SER A 89 8.00 -17.66 -5.19
C SER A 89 8.81 -16.49 -5.77
N GLU A 90 10.05 -16.75 -6.21
CA GLU A 90 10.90 -15.70 -6.77
C GLU A 90 10.28 -15.04 -8.01
N GLU A 91 9.79 -15.83 -8.95
CA GLU A 91 9.19 -15.34 -10.20
C GLU A 91 7.94 -14.51 -9.92
N GLU A 92 7.04 -15.03 -9.08
CA GLU A 92 5.80 -14.35 -8.73
C GLU A 92 6.05 -13.09 -7.89
N SER A 93 7.08 -13.09 -7.04
CA SER A 93 7.45 -11.90 -6.26
C SER A 93 7.89 -10.74 -7.17
N VAL A 94 8.65 -11.04 -8.22
CA VAL A 94 9.10 -10.05 -9.20
C VAL A 94 7.91 -9.56 -10.02
N GLU A 95 7.03 -10.46 -10.46
CA GLU A 95 5.82 -10.10 -11.21
C GLU A 95 4.89 -9.19 -10.39
N ILE A 96 4.63 -9.53 -9.12
CA ILE A 96 3.81 -8.71 -8.22
C ILE A 96 4.44 -7.32 -8.03
N ALA A 97 5.75 -7.25 -7.79
CA ALA A 97 6.44 -5.96 -7.62
C ALA A 97 6.37 -5.09 -8.89
N LEU A 98 6.54 -5.69 -10.07
CA LEU A 98 6.41 -5.00 -11.36
C LEU A 98 4.99 -4.48 -11.62
N ASN A 99 3.98 -5.24 -11.18
CA ASN A 99 2.57 -4.92 -11.38
C ASN A 99 1.97 -4.03 -10.27
N SER A 100 2.77 -3.54 -9.32
CA SER A 100 2.33 -2.68 -8.20
C SER A 100 3.00 -1.30 -8.18
N PRO A 101 2.95 -0.53 -9.28
CA PRO A 101 3.71 0.70 -9.43
C PRO A 101 3.32 1.79 -8.41
N LYS A 102 2.05 1.90 -8.00
CA LYS A 102 1.67 2.95 -7.04
C LYS A 102 2.11 2.60 -5.63
N TYR A 103 2.12 1.32 -5.27
CA TYR A 103 2.67 0.86 -4.01
C TYR A 103 4.18 1.12 -3.95
N VAL A 104 4.91 0.79 -5.01
CA VAL A 104 6.35 1.11 -5.15
C VAL A 104 6.58 2.61 -4.99
N LYS A 105 5.87 3.44 -5.76
CA LYS A 105 5.99 4.90 -5.67
C LYS A 105 5.67 5.43 -4.27
N MET A 106 4.64 4.89 -3.60
CA MET A 106 4.31 5.27 -2.23
C MET A 106 5.45 4.97 -1.24
N LEU A 107 6.23 3.92 -1.47
CA LEU A 107 7.41 3.62 -0.64
C LEU A 107 8.56 4.58 -0.94
N VAL A 108 8.82 4.86 -2.22
CA VAL A 108 9.82 5.85 -2.66
C VAL A 108 9.53 7.22 -2.05
N ASP A 109 8.30 7.71 -2.22
CA ASP A 109 7.83 8.97 -1.65
C ASP A 109 8.01 8.97 -0.11
N GLY A 110 7.69 7.86 0.56
CA GLY A 110 7.84 7.73 2.01
C GLY A 110 9.29 7.75 2.51
N VAL A 111 10.23 7.16 1.76
CA VAL A 111 11.67 7.25 2.09
C VAL A 111 12.17 8.67 1.93
N ARG A 112 11.81 9.34 0.82
CA ARG A 112 12.19 10.74 0.55
C ARG A 112 11.66 11.70 1.62
N ASP A 113 10.39 11.55 2.01
CA ASP A 113 9.78 12.34 3.09
C ASP A 113 10.52 12.13 4.44
N LEU A 114 10.94 10.90 4.74
CA LEU A 114 11.66 10.57 5.96
C LEU A 114 13.09 11.14 5.96
N GLU A 115 13.77 11.10 4.81
CA GLU A 115 15.09 11.70 4.64
C GLU A 115 15.05 13.23 4.76
N GLU A 116 14.05 13.89 4.17
CA GLU A 116 13.84 15.33 4.33
C GLU A 116 13.60 15.70 5.80
N TRP A 117 12.75 14.92 6.49
CA TRP A 117 12.50 15.11 7.93
C TRP A 117 13.77 14.92 8.78
N ASN A 118 14.58 13.90 8.49
CA ASN A 118 15.84 13.62 9.19
C ASN A 118 16.89 14.72 8.94
N ALA A 119 16.97 15.21 7.70
CA ALA A 119 17.85 16.32 7.32
C ALA A 119 17.54 17.60 8.12
N TRP A 120 16.26 17.87 8.40
CA TRP A 120 15.85 18.99 9.25
C TRP A 120 16.16 18.80 10.75
N LYS A 121 16.24 17.55 11.24
CA LYS A 121 16.33 17.22 12.67
C LYS A 121 17.76 17.24 13.24
N LYS A 122 18.73 16.65 12.53
CA LYS A 122 20.19 16.75 12.75
C LYS A 122 20.88 15.64 11.94
N GLY A 123 21.51 16.03 10.83
CA GLY A 123 22.74 15.45 10.27
C GLY A 123 22.81 13.93 10.05
N ALA A 124 22.44 13.51 8.83
CA ALA A 124 22.90 12.33 8.11
C ALA A 124 23.29 11.12 8.98
N GLU A 125 22.31 10.27 9.26
CA GLU A 125 22.56 8.90 9.69
C GLU A 125 23.05 8.05 8.49
N GLU A 126 23.67 6.90 8.78
CA GLU A 126 24.56 6.11 7.93
C GLU A 126 24.10 5.87 6.49
N ALA A 127 25.08 5.63 5.61
CA ALA A 127 24.90 5.34 4.18
C ALA A 127 24.24 3.96 3.96
N GLU A 128 23.00 3.81 4.40
CA GLU A 128 22.13 2.72 3.99
C GLU A 128 21.71 2.94 2.54
N SER A 129 21.75 1.86 1.74
CA SER A 129 21.25 1.89 0.37
C SER A 129 19.77 2.26 0.35
N PHE A 130 19.31 2.91 -0.72
CA PHE A 130 17.90 3.28 -0.84
C PHE A 130 16.99 2.05 -0.81
N LYS A 131 17.42 0.94 -1.43
CA LYS A 131 16.77 -0.38 -1.28
C LYS A 131 16.54 -0.78 0.19
N GLU A 132 17.56 -0.67 1.04
CA GLU A 132 17.47 -1.03 2.47
C GLU A 132 16.47 -0.15 3.21
N LYS A 133 16.48 1.16 2.93
CA LYS A 133 15.52 2.11 3.50
C LYS A 133 14.08 1.76 3.11
N VAL A 134 13.85 1.44 1.83
CA VAL A 134 12.53 0.98 1.35
C VAL A 134 12.12 -0.31 2.04
N TYR A 135 13.04 -1.27 2.17
CA TYR A 135 12.80 -2.53 2.85
C TYR A 135 12.39 -2.32 4.31
N CYS A 136 13.14 -1.51 5.06
CA CYS A 136 12.83 -1.13 6.44
C CYS A 136 11.47 -0.44 6.56
N LEU A 137 11.19 0.54 5.70
CA LEU A 137 9.92 1.27 5.68
C LEU A 137 8.74 0.32 5.44
N ALA A 138 8.83 -0.55 4.43
CA ALA A 138 7.77 -1.50 4.11
C ALA A 138 7.54 -2.53 5.23
N ARG A 139 8.61 -2.94 5.94
CA ARG A 139 8.50 -3.78 7.13
C ARG A 139 7.82 -3.07 8.30
N GLU A 140 8.15 -1.80 8.55
CA GLU A 140 7.53 -1.01 9.61
C GLU A 140 6.03 -0.79 9.35
N LYS A 141 5.65 -0.59 8.08
CA LYS A 141 4.23 -0.49 7.67
C LYS A 141 3.43 -1.76 7.97
N GLY A 142 4.09 -2.92 8.04
CA GLY A 142 3.49 -4.16 8.51
C GLY A 142 2.44 -4.77 7.57
N ASP A 143 2.42 -4.37 6.29
CA ASP A 143 1.52 -5.00 5.31
C ASP A 143 2.09 -6.30 4.72
N TYR A 144 3.41 -6.52 4.84
CA TYR A 144 4.13 -7.72 4.37
C TYR A 144 3.86 -8.06 2.90
N GLY A 145 3.79 -7.06 2.03
CA GLY A 145 3.59 -7.25 0.59
C GLY A 145 2.14 -7.49 0.17
N ARG A 146 1.18 -7.49 1.12
CA ARG A 146 -0.26 -7.62 0.79
C ARG A 146 -0.75 -6.47 -0.07
N LEU A 147 -0.28 -5.24 0.16
CA LEU A 147 -0.68 -4.09 -0.65
C LEU A 147 -0.15 -4.20 -2.08
N ALA A 148 1.10 -4.65 -2.23
CA ALA A 148 1.68 -4.93 -3.54
C ALA A 148 0.85 -5.98 -4.30
N PHE A 149 0.54 -7.12 -3.66
CA PHE A 149 -0.29 -8.16 -4.26
C PHE A 149 -1.70 -7.69 -4.64
N LEU A 150 -2.37 -6.95 -3.75
CA LEU A 150 -3.71 -6.46 -4.03
C LEU A 150 -3.73 -5.46 -5.18
N GLU A 151 -2.72 -4.61 -5.28
CA GLU A 151 -2.56 -3.73 -6.45
C GLU A 151 -2.26 -4.52 -7.72
N SER A 152 -1.39 -5.54 -7.65
CA SER A 152 -0.98 -6.31 -8.83
C SER A 152 -2.13 -7.07 -9.48
N ILE A 153 -3.15 -7.46 -8.71
CA ILE A 153 -4.39 -8.06 -9.24
C ILE A 153 -5.43 -7.02 -9.71
N GLY A 154 -5.08 -5.74 -9.68
CA GLY A 154 -5.86 -4.64 -10.27
C GLY A 154 -6.66 -3.78 -9.29
N LEU A 155 -6.48 -3.94 -7.97
CA LEU A 155 -7.11 -3.01 -7.03
C LEU A 155 -6.39 -1.67 -7.05
N SER A 156 -7.15 -0.58 -6.89
CA SER A 156 -6.53 0.71 -6.61
C SER A 156 -5.80 0.66 -5.26
N LEU A 157 -4.71 1.41 -5.10
CA LEU A 157 -3.97 1.48 -3.83
C LEU A 157 -4.87 1.82 -2.63
N SER A 158 -5.85 2.72 -2.81
CA SER A 158 -6.83 3.06 -1.77
C SER A 158 -7.73 1.88 -1.40
N SER A 159 -8.20 1.12 -2.40
CA SER A 159 -9.00 -0.09 -2.18
C SER A 159 -8.15 -1.18 -1.51
N ALA A 160 -6.92 -1.38 -1.97
CA ALA A 160 -5.96 -2.32 -1.40
C ALA A 160 -5.71 -2.02 0.10
N LEU A 161 -5.45 -0.76 0.45
CA LEU A 161 -5.31 -0.31 1.85
C LEU A 161 -6.53 -0.63 2.70
N SER A 162 -7.72 -0.51 2.12
CA SER A 162 -8.96 -0.78 2.84
C SER A 162 -9.15 -2.28 3.06
N VAL A 163 -8.90 -3.08 2.03
CA VAL A 163 -9.06 -4.54 2.05
C VAL A 163 -7.99 -5.23 2.90
N ALA A 164 -6.73 -4.78 2.84
CA ALA A 164 -5.60 -5.40 3.56
C ALA A 164 -5.83 -5.48 5.08
N ARG A 165 -6.57 -4.52 5.65
CA ARG A 165 -6.95 -4.53 7.08
C ARG A 165 -7.84 -5.72 7.45
N TYR A 166 -8.66 -6.18 6.52
CA TYR A 166 -9.53 -7.35 6.74
C TYR A 166 -8.79 -8.67 6.48
N LEU A 167 -7.71 -8.62 5.70
CA LEU A 167 -6.89 -9.78 5.33
C LEU A 167 -5.67 -9.97 6.25
N SER A 168 -5.57 -9.20 7.33
CA SER A 168 -4.40 -9.23 8.23
C SER A 168 -4.21 -10.59 8.93
N SER A 169 -5.27 -11.40 9.04
CA SER A 169 -5.21 -12.76 9.59
C SER A 169 -4.85 -13.84 8.57
N GLU A 170 -4.86 -13.51 7.27
CA GLU A 170 -4.50 -14.44 6.19
C GLU A 170 -3.00 -14.34 5.89
N SER A 171 -2.38 -15.48 5.57
CA SER A 171 -1.03 -15.50 5.03
C SER A 171 -1.05 -15.03 3.58
N LEU A 172 0.02 -14.35 3.14
CA LEU A 172 0.10 -13.87 1.77
C LEU A 172 0.02 -15.01 0.73
N PRO A 173 0.75 -16.13 0.88
CA PRO A 173 0.64 -17.25 -0.07
C PRO A 173 -0.76 -17.87 -0.09
N GLY A 174 -1.41 -17.97 1.06
CA GLY A 174 -2.78 -18.49 1.15
C GLY A 174 -3.81 -17.56 0.51
N LEU A 175 -3.53 -16.26 0.42
CA LEU A 175 -4.35 -15.29 -0.29
C LEU A 175 -4.15 -15.41 -1.81
N ILE A 176 -2.91 -15.54 -2.26
CA ILE A 176 -2.54 -15.73 -3.67
C ILE A 176 -3.25 -16.96 -4.24
N GLU A 177 -3.13 -18.12 -3.58
CA GLU A 177 -3.75 -19.39 -4.03
C GLU A 177 -5.30 -19.31 -4.12
N LYS A 178 -5.94 -18.43 -3.35
CA LYS A 178 -7.41 -18.28 -3.38
C LYS A 178 -7.90 -17.42 -4.54
N VAL A 179 -7.06 -16.55 -5.06
CA VAL A 179 -7.44 -15.53 -6.05
C VAL A 179 -7.08 -15.98 -7.47
N ILE A 180 -6.03 -16.79 -7.61
CA ILE A 180 -5.49 -17.30 -8.88
C ILE A 180 -5.96 -18.74 -9.10
#